data_AF-A0A852ISC1-F1
#
_entry.id   AF-A0A852ISC1-F1
#
_cell.length_a   1.000
_cell.length_b   1.000
_cell.length_c   1.000
_cell.angle_alpha   90.00
_cell.angle_beta   90.00
_cell.angle_gamma   90.00
#
_symmetry.space_group_name_H-M   'P 1'
#
loop_
_entity.id
_entity.type
_entity.pdbx_description
1 polymer ?
#
loop_
_entity_poly.entity_id
_entity_poly.type
_entity_poly.pdbx_seq_one_letter_code
_entity_poly.pdbx_strand_id
1 'polypeptide(L)' 'GLRRWVEVGNSGCFRPELLLPMGLPENVTVIAWGLSLERPTMIKYGITNIRELVGHKVNLQMVYDSPLCRLDN' A
#
# COMPACT_ATOMS: atom_id res chain seq x y z
N GLY A 1 -13.06 -7.69 -10.28
CA GLY A 1 -12.29 -6.43 -10.28
C GLY A 1 -13.14 -5.27 -10.78
N LEU A 2 -12.75 -4.03 -10.48
CA LEU A 2 -13.38 -2.83 -11.05
C LEU A 2 -12.97 -2.73 -12.52
N ARG A 3 -13.91 -2.72 -13.47
CA ARG A 3 -13.66 -2.66 -14.92
C ARG A 3 -13.18 -1.27 -15.38
N ARG A 4 -12.17 -0.71 -14.69
CA ARG A 4 -11.59 0.62 -14.91
C ARG A 4 -10.13 0.65 -14.48
N TRP A 5 -9.37 1.58 -15.02
CA TRP A 5 -8.03 1.89 -14.53
C TRP A 5 -8.10 2.43 -13.10
N VAL A 6 -7.26 1.88 -12.22
CA VAL A 6 -7.17 2.29 -10.81
C VAL A 6 -5.70 2.48 -10.46
N GLU A 7 -5.39 3.57 -9.77
CA GLU A 7 -4.05 3.83 -9.25
C GLU A 7 -3.69 2.82 -8.15
N VAL A 8 -2.63 2.05 -8.38
CA VAL A 8 -2.13 1.03 -7.44
C VAL A 8 -1.06 1.59 -6.51
N GLY A 9 -0.26 2.55 -6.96
CA GLY A 9 0.81 3.17 -6.21
C GLY A 9 1.51 4.26 -7.00
N ASN A 10 2.49 4.91 -6.38
CA ASN A 10 3.29 5.99 -6.96
C ASN A 10 4.78 5.70 -6.82
N SER A 11 5.61 6.36 -7.62
CA SER A 11 7.07 6.21 -7.62
C SER A 11 7.77 7.48 -8.05
N GLY A 12 9.03 7.63 -7.65
CA GLY A 12 9.85 8.77 -8.05
C GLY A 12 11.35 8.57 -7.85
N CYS A 13 12.11 9.55 -8.32
CA CYS A 13 13.54 9.69 -8.10
C CYS A 13 13.77 10.80 -7.07
N PHE A 14 14.55 10.53 -6.03
CA PHE A 14 14.87 11.53 -5.03
C PHE A 14 15.73 12.63 -5.63
N ARG A 15 15.35 13.88 -5.34
CA ARG A 15 16.04 15.06 -5.83
C ARG A 15 17.33 15.28 -5.04
N PRO A 16 18.38 15.86 -5.65
CA PRO A 16 19.66 16.10 -4.96
C PRO A 16 19.49 16.91 -3.67
N GLU A 17 18.60 17.89 -3.62
CA GLU A 17 18.41 18.68 -2.39
C GLU A 17 17.80 17.91 -1.21
N LEU A 18 17.29 16.68 -1.42
CA LEU A 18 16.93 15.75 -0.35
C LEU A 18 18.13 14.89 0.07
N LEU A 19 18.94 14.43 -0.90
CA LEU A 19 20.00 13.45 -0.68
C LEU A 19 21.28 14.07 -0.11
N LEU A 20 21.68 15.24 -0.60
CA LEU A 20 22.93 15.90 -0.20
C LEU A 20 22.94 16.29 1.29
N PRO A 21 21.87 16.82 1.90
CA PRO A 21 21.82 17.08 3.35
C PRO A 21 21.90 15.80 4.20
N MET A 22 21.58 14.63 3.63
CA MET A 22 21.70 13.33 4.32
C MET A 22 23.14 12.77 4.26
N GLY A 23 24.07 13.44 3.58
CA GLY A 23 25.47 13.03 3.45
C GLY A 23 25.73 11.99 2.35
N LEU A 24 24.79 11.79 1.43
CA LEU A 24 24.97 10.89 0.30
C LEU A 24 25.88 11.54 -0.77
N PRO A 25 26.82 10.80 -1.39
CA PRO A 25 27.67 11.31 -2.46
C PRO A 25 26.87 11.82 -3.68
N GLU A 26 27.36 12.85 -4.38
CA GLU A 26 26.71 13.43 -5.56
C GLU A 26 26.51 12.44 -6.72
N ASN A 27 27.34 11.39 -6.79
CA ASN A 27 27.23 10.33 -7.78
C ASN A 27 26.25 9.22 -7.38
N VAL A 28 25.52 9.35 -6.27
CA VAL A 28 24.48 8.41 -5.83
C VAL A 28 23.10 8.99 -6.16
N THR A 29 22.30 8.19 -6.88
CA THR A 29 20.89 8.48 -7.17
C THR A 29 20.01 7.42 -6.53
N VAL A 30 18.89 7.85 -5.93
CA VAL A 30 17.96 6.96 -5.24
C VAL A 30 16.58 7.02 -5.91
N ILE A 31 16.03 5.86 -6.25
CA ILE A 31 14.65 5.70 -6.69
C ILE A 31 13.82 5.03 -5.59
N ALA A 32 12.56 5.41 -5.48
CA ALA A 32 11.64 4.85 -4.49
C ALA A 32 10.23 4.75 -5.04
N TRP A 33 9.45 3.82 -4.50
CA TRP A 33 8.04 3.67 -4.79
C TRP A 33 7.26 3.35 -3.52
N GLY A 34 5.97 3.60 -3.55
CA GLY A 34 5.06 3.37 -2.44
C GLY A 34 3.65 3.05 -2.91
N LEU A 35 3.00 2.17 -2.16
CA LEU A 35 1.59 1.86 -2.34
C LEU A 35 0.92 1.71 -0.98
N SER A 36 -0.38 1.96 -0.97
CA SER A 36 -1.25 1.70 0.19
C SER A 36 -1.45 0.19 0.34
N LEU A 37 -1.50 -0.31 1.58
CA LEU A 37 -1.87 -1.69 1.87
C LEU A 37 -3.39 -1.87 1.85
N GLU A 38 -4.11 -0.85 2.28
CA GLU A 38 -5.55 -0.85 2.50
C GLU A 38 -6.31 -1.00 1.18
N ARG A 39 -5.89 -0.27 0.13
CA ARG A 39 -6.59 -0.29 -1.16
C ARG A 39 -6.54 -1.67 -1.85
N PRO A 40 -5.39 -2.34 -2.00
CA PRO A 40 -5.34 -3.71 -2.50
C PRO A 40 -6.13 -4.70 -1.64
N THR A 41 -6.08 -4.54 -0.32
CA THR A 41 -6.80 -5.41 0.62
C THR A 41 -8.31 -5.27 0.47
N MET A 42 -8.81 -4.02 0.42
CA MET A 42 -10.21 -3.73 0.17
C MET A 42 -10.71 -4.28 -1.17
N ILE A 43 -9.90 -4.19 -2.23
CA ILE A 43 -10.25 -4.78 -3.54
C ILE A 43 -10.27 -6.31 -3.48
N LYS A 44 -9.28 -6.94 -2.82
CA LYS A 44 -9.17 -8.40 -2.69
C LYS A 44 -10.34 -9.00 -1.92
N TYR A 45 -10.72 -8.37 -0.81
CA TYR A 45 -11.77 -8.86 0.09
C TYR A 45 -13.16 -8.23 -0.16
N GLY A 46 -13.29 -7.37 -1.17
CA GLY A 46 -14.58 -6.74 -1.52
C GLY A 46 -15.11 -5.74 -0.49
N ILE A 47 -14.23 -5.20 0.36
CA ILE A 47 -14.59 -4.26 1.43
C ILE A 47 -14.74 -2.86 0.84
N THR A 48 -15.87 -2.19 1.12
CA THR A 48 -16.13 -0.84 0.62
C THR A 48 -15.75 0.26 1.60
N ASN A 49 -15.62 -0.07 2.89
CA ASN A 49 -15.31 0.86 3.96
C ASN A 49 -14.03 0.48 4.71
N ILE A 50 -13.02 1.35 4.70
CA ILE A 50 -11.73 1.12 5.36
C ILE A 50 -11.85 0.86 6.88
N ARG A 51 -12.91 1.36 7.54
CA ARG A 51 -13.14 1.17 8.98
C ARG A 51 -13.49 -0.27 9.35
N GLU A 52 -13.96 -1.04 8.38
CA GLU A 52 -14.20 -2.47 8.54
C GLU A 52 -12.89 -3.25 8.46
N LEU A 53 -11.84 -2.66 7.89
CA LEU A 53 -10.52 -3.29 7.76
C LEU A 53 -9.59 -2.93 8.93
N VAL A 54 -9.55 -1.66 9.33
CA VAL A 54 -8.61 -1.18 10.36
C VAL A 54 -9.33 -0.25 11.36
N GLY A 55 -9.10 -0.50 12.64
CA GLY A 55 -9.54 0.37 13.74
C GLY A 55 -10.36 -0.35 14.81
N HIS A 56 -10.68 0.36 15.88
CA HIS A 56 -11.38 -0.19 17.04
C HIS A 56 -12.85 -0.59 16.78
N LYS A 57 -13.38 -0.31 15.58
CA LYS A 57 -14.73 -0.69 15.14
C LYS A 57 -14.72 -1.89 14.19
N VAL A 58 -13.58 -2.56 14.04
CA VAL A 58 -13.45 -3.75 13.20
C VAL A 58 -14.43 -4.83 13.67
N ASN A 59 -15.07 -5.52 12.72
CA ASN A 59 -15.89 -6.68 13.04
C ASN A 59 -14.98 -7.87 13.33
N LEU A 60 -14.91 -8.29 14.60
CA LEU A 60 -14.05 -9.41 15.00
C LEU A 60 -14.45 -10.73 14.33
N GLN A 61 -15.74 -10.93 14.03
CA GLN A 61 -16.20 -12.14 13.35
C GLN A 61 -15.57 -12.26 11.95
N MET A 62 -15.46 -11.14 11.22
CA MET A 62 -14.76 -11.11 9.93
C MET A 62 -13.29 -11.52 10.07
N VAL A 63 -12.61 -11.13 11.15
CA VAL A 63 -11.21 -11.50 11.37
C VAL A 63 -11.08 -13.01 11.63
N TYR A 64 -11.98 -13.61 12.40
CA TYR A 64 -11.97 -15.04 12.67
C TYR A 64 -12.32 -15.89 11.44
N ASP A 65 -13.26 -15.43 10.62
CA ASP A 65 -13.73 -16.16 9.44
C ASP A 65 -12.80 -15.96 8.22
N SER A 66 -11.94 -14.95 8.27
CA SER A 66 -11.05 -14.62 7.15
C SER A 66 -10.02 -15.73 6.92
N PRO A 67 -9.88 -16.24 5.68
CA PRO A 67 -8.85 -17.21 5.36
C PRO A 67 -7.47 -16.58 5.42
N LEU A 68 -6.43 -17.42 5.54
CA LEU A 68 -5.04 -16.98 5.54
C LEU A 68 -4.77 -16.09 4.32
N CYS A 69 -4.29 -14.87 4.54
CA CYS A 69 -3.94 -13.96 3.45
C CYS A 69 -2.65 -14.47 2.77
N ARG A 70 -2.82 -15.28 1.74
CA ARG A 70 -1.75 -15.78 0.87
C ARG A 70 -2.04 -15.44 -0.59
N LEU A 71 -1.02 -15.59 -1.42
CA LEU A 71 -1.17 -15.66 -2.87
C LEU A 71 -1.59 -17.11 -3.17
N ASP A 72 -2.82 -17.30 -3.61
CA ASP A 72 -3.23 -18.59 -4.19
C ASP A 72 -2.67 -18.63 -5.61
N ASN A 73 -1.95 -19.72 -5.95
CA ASN A 73 -1.41 -19.98 -7.28
C ASN A 73 -2.50 -20.40 -8.26
#